data_AF-A0A8J6FD70-F1
#
_entry.id   AF-A0A8J6FD70-F1
#
_cell.length_a   1.000
_cell.length_b   1.000
_cell.length_c   1.000
_cell.angle_alpha   90.00
_cell.angle_beta   90.00
_cell.angle_gamma   90.00
#
_symmetry.space_group_name_H-M   'P 1'
#
loop_
_entity.id
_entity.type
_entity.pdbx_description
1 polymer ?
#
loop_
_entity_poly.entity_id
_entity_poly.type
_entity_poly.pdbx_seq_one_letter_code
_entity_poly.pdbx_strand_id
1 'polypeptide(L)'
;DIRFNPCLTDDFTNLLLAEALLELCLRENIARLKMSMPLIESGEPKLHQAKKYLTGILNRGKLPPHYMTEALLILGKLHYCEGSYRDAVSMYAKSGFEHLSLDDQPLYKMRLFAESFVIKGLSLERATATIASRARLSEREEEAVICFEKASWIAQVFLQELEK
;
A
#
# COMPACT_ATOMS: atom_id res chain seq x y z
N ASP A 1 -28.63 -22.11 -2.65
CA ASP A 1 -29.15 -20.73 -2.49
C ASP A 1 -28.01 -19.77 -2.18
N ILE A 2 -27.35 -19.28 -3.23
CA ILE A 2 -26.28 -18.29 -3.11
C ILE A 2 -26.97 -16.93 -3.09
N ARG A 3 -27.25 -16.39 -1.89
CA ARG A 3 -27.75 -15.02 -1.77
C ARG A 3 -26.66 -14.07 -2.26
N PHE A 4 -26.86 -13.47 -3.42
CA PHE A 4 -26.10 -12.31 -3.86
C PHE A 4 -26.21 -11.23 -2.78
N ASN A 5 -25.07 -10.80 -2.22
CA ASN A 5 -25.01 -9.68 -1.28
C ASN A 5 -24.56 -8.43 -2.06
N PRO A 6 -25.49 -7.53 -2.46
CA PRO A 6 -25.17 -6.37 -3.30
C PRO A 6 -24.12 -5.45 -2.66
N CYS A 7 -24.03 -5.42 -1.33
CA CYS A 7 -23.04 -4.61 -0.63
C CYS A 7 -21.61 -5.15 -0.80
N LEU A 8 -21.45 -6.46 -0.99
CA LEU A 8 -20.15 -7.11 -1.15
C LEU A 8 -19.61 -6.91 -2.57
N THR A 9 -20.52 -6.83 -3.56
CA THR A 9 -20.18 -6.46 -4.94
C THR A 9 -19.77 -4.99 -5.03
N ASP A 10 -20.47 -4.09 -4.35
CA ASP A 10 -20.17 -2.66 -4.39
C ASP A 10 -18.81 -2.31 -3.76
N ASP A 11 -18.49 -2.90 -2.60
CA ASP A 11 -17.21 -2.65 -1.93
C ASP A 11 -16.02 -3.23 -2.71
N PHE A 12 -16.20 -4.36 -3.38
CA PHE A 12 -15.15 -4.93 -4.23
C PHE A 12 -14.94 -4.08 -5.49
N THR A 13 -16.01 -3.61 -6.14
CA THR A 13 -15.90 -2.66 -7.26
C THR A 13 -15.23 -1.36 -6.82
N ASN A 14 -15.57 -0.85 -5.65
CA ASN A 14 -14.94 0.36 -5.09
C ASN A 14 -13.45 0.15 -4.78
N LEU A 15 -13.05 -1.05 -4.36
CA LEU A 15 -11.64 -1.39 -4.12
C LEU A 15 -10.84 -1.30 -5.43
N LEU A 16 -11.32 -1.97 -6.48
CA LEU A 16 -10.67 -1.96 -7.80
C LEU A 16 -10.65 -0.54 -8.41
N LEU A 17 -11.74 0.21 -8.25
CA LEU A 17 -11.81 1.59 -8.71
C LEU A 17 -10.82 2.48 -7.96
N ALA A 18 -10.67 2.29 -6.64
CA ALA A 18 -9.70 3.04 -5.85
C ALA A 18 -8.26 2.75 -6.28
N GLU A 19 -7.91 1.48 -6.52
CA GLU A 19 -6.59 1.10 -7.03
C GLU A 19 -6.33 1.77 -8.39
N ALA A 20 -7.27 1.64 -9.33
CA ALA A 20 -7.13 2.22 -10.67
C ALA A 20 -6.99 3.75 -10.65
N LEU A 21 -7.78 4.43 -9.82
CA LEU A 21 -7.70 5.89 -9.65
C LEU A 21 -6.34 6.31 -9.06
N LEU A 22 -5.83 5.58 -8.07
CA LEU A 22 -4.53 5.84 -7.48
C LEU A 22 -3.42 5.64 -8.53
N GLU A 23 -3.36 4.47 -9.17
CA GLU A 23 -2.32 4.16 -10.16
C GLU A 23 -2.31 5.15 -11.34
N LEU A 24 -3.50 5.60 -11.78
CA LEU A 24 -3.61 6.65 -12.80
C LEU A 24 -3.06 7.99 -12.31
N CYS A 25 -3.39 8.40 -11.08
CA CYS A 25 -2.86 9.63 -10.48
C CYS A 25 -1.33 9.59 -10.35
N LEU A 26 -0.76 8.44 -9.95
CA LEU A 26 0.68 8.27 -9.84
C LEU A 26 1.38 8.36 -11.20
N ARG A 27 0.78 7.76 -12.24
CA ARG A 27 1.30 7.82 -13.61
C ARG A 27 1.34 9.24 -14.14
N GLU A 28 0.27 10.01 -13.93
CA GLU A 28 0.17 11.42 -14.34
C GLU A 28 1.17 12.32 -13.58
N ASN A 29 1.55 11.94 -12.36
CA ASN A 29 2.42 12.72 -11.48
C ASN A 29 3.85 12.15 -11.32
N ILE A 30 4.29 11.25 -12.20
CA ILE A 30 5.55 10.50 -12.03
C ILE A 30 6.78 11.43 -11.87
N ALA A 31 6.81 12.58 -12.56
CA ALA A 31 7.91 13.53 -12.46
C ALA A 31 8.04 14.11 -11.04
N ARG A 32 6.91 14.45 -10.40
CA ARG A 32 6.86 14.98 -9.02
C ARG A 32 7.29 13.92 -8.01
N LEU A 33 6.81 12.69 -8.19
CA LEU A 33 7.15 11.56 -7.31
C LEU A 33 8.64 11.22 -7.38
N LYS A 34 9.26 11.28 -8.57
CA LYS A 34 10.72 11.12 -8.73
C LYS A 34 11.52 12.19 -8.01
N MET A 35 10.99 13.40 -7.91
CA MET A 35 11.56 14.49 -7.10
C MET A 35 11.20 14.39 -5.60
N SER A 36 10.57 13.29 -5.17
CA SER A 36 10.06 13.10 -3.81
C SER A 36 9.12 14.22 -3.34
N MET A 37 8.41 14.87 -4.27
CA MET A 37 7.43 15.89 -3.95
C MET A 37 6.09 15.24 -3.59
N PRO A 38 5.54 15.50 -2.39
CA PRO A 38 4.22 15.01 -2.01
C PRO A 38 3.12 15.52 -2.94
N LEU A 39 2.09 14.69 -3.11
CA LEU A 39 0.85 15.04 -3.79
C LEU A 39 -0.12 15.64 -2.77
N ILE A 40 -0.73 16.77 -3.11
CA ILE A 40 -1.69 17.44 -2.24
C ILE A 40 -3.08 17.06 -2.72
N GLU A 41 -3.90 16.51 -1.83
CA GLU A 41 -5.24 16.00 -2.12
C GLU A 41 -6.13 17.02 -2.84
N SER A 42 -6.03 18.32 -2.49
CA SER A 42 -6.80 19.40 -3.13
C SER A 42 -6.42 19.65 -4.60
N GLY A 43 -5.22 19.26 -5.03
CA GLY A 43 -4.75 19.38 -6.41
C GLY A 43 -5.02 18.13 -7.25
N GLU A 44 -5.37 17.00 -6.61
CA GLU A 44 -5.42 15.68 -7.25
C GLU A 44 -6.78 15.00 -6.99
N PRO A 45 -7.83 15.25 -7.80
CA PRO A 45 -9.16 14.73 -7.54
C PRO A 45 -9.24 13.20 -7.55
N LYS A 46 -8.38 12.53 -8.33
CA LYS A 46 -8.28 11.06 -8.36
C LYS A 46 -7.74 10.50 -7.04
N LEU A 47 -6.78 11.18 -6.44
CA LEU A 47 -6.22 10.82 -5.13
C LEU A 47 -7.27 10.96 -4.03
N HIS A 48 -7.99 12.09 -4.02
CA HIS A 48 -9.10 12.34 -3.10
C HIS A 48 -10.18 11.25 -3.21
N GLN A 49 -10.58 10.90 -4.43
CA GLN A 49 -11.62 9.91 -4.66
C GLN A 49 -11.17 8.49 -4.26
N ALA A 50 -9.93 8.10 -4.58
CA ALA A 50 -9.36 6.82 -4.14
C ALA A 50 -9.36 6.71 -2.60
N LYS A 51 -8.91 7.76 -1.90
CA LYS A 51 -8.92 7.84 -0.44
C LYS A 51 -10.31 7.68 0.15
N LYS A 52 -11.31 8.35 -0.44
CA LYS A 52 -12.72 8.25 -0.02
C LYS A 52 -13.25 6.81 -0.14
N TYR A 53 -12.94 6.11 -1.23
CA TYR A 53 -13.37 4.72 -1.39
C TYR A 53 -12.68 3.79 -0.39
N LEU A 54 -11.35 3.88 -0.26
CA LEU A 54 -10.57 3.02 0.64
C LEU A 54 -10.99 3.21 2.10
N THR A 55 -11.09 4.46 2.56
CA THR A 55 -11.55 4.75 3.93
C THR A 55 -12.98 4.26 4.15
N GLY A 56 -13.86 4.41 3.16
CA GLY A 56 -15.23 3.89 3.21
C GLY A 56 -15.27 2.35 3.35
N ILE A 57 -14.49 1.63 2.55
CA ILE A 57 -14.38 0.16 2.58
C ILE A 57 -13.86 -0.29 3.95
N LEU A 58 -12.76 0.30 4.42
CA LEU A 58 -12.12 -0.07 5.68
C LEU A 58 -13.03 0.18 6.89
N ASN A 59 -13.79 1.28 6.88
CA ASN A 59 -14.75 1.58 7.93
C ASN A 59 -15.94 0.63 7.94
N ARG A 60 -16.38 0.15 6.77
CA ARG A 60 -17.49 -0.82 6.67
C ARG A 60 -17.06 -2.23 7.07
N GLY A 61 -15.84 -2.63 6.75
CA GLY A 61 -15.29 -3.94 7.16
C GLY A 61 -16.03 -5.15 6.59
N LYS A 62 -16.68 -4.99 5.41
CA LYS A 62 -17.56 -6.03 4.83
C LYS A 62 -16.86 -6.94 3.83
N LEU A 63 -15.67 -6.57 3.36
CA LEU A 63 -14.91 -7.40 2.43
C LEU A 63 -14.22 -8.56 3.16
N PRO A 64 -13.99 -9.69 2.46
CA PRO A 64 -13.11 -10.75 2.93
C PRO A 64 -11.76 -10.23 3.42
N PRO A 65 -11.12 -10.91 4.41
CA PRO A 65 -9.86 -10.44 5.02
C PRO A 65 -8.75 -10.13 4.02
N HIS A 66 -8.59 -10.92 2.95
CA HIS A 66 -7.54 -10.67 1.95
C HIS A 66 -7.77 -9.36 1.18
N TYR A 67 -9.01 -9.02 0.82
CA TYR A 67 -9.34 -7.75 0.19
C TYR A 67 -9.26 -6.58 1.17
N MET A 68 -9.54 -6.80 2.46
CA MET A 68 -9.29 -5.80 3.50
C MET A 68 -7.78 -5.51 3.65
N THR A 69 -6.94 -6.54 3.58
CA THR A 69 -5.49 -6.38 3.53
C THR A 69 -5.09 -5.58 2.29
N GLU A 70 -5.58 -5.92 1.10
CA GLU A 70 -5.28 -5.17 -0.13
C GLU A 70 -5.70 -3.69 -0.02
N ALA A 71 -6.88 -3.40 0.55
CA ALA A 71 -7.34 -2.03 0.81
C ALA A 71 -6.39 -1.25 1.75
N LEU A 72 -5.86 -1.90 2.79
CA LEU A 72 -4.87 -1.30 3.68
C LEU A 72 -3.54 -1.02 2.95
N LEU A 73 -3.08 -1.94 2.10
CA LEU A 73 -1.85 -1.76 1.33
C LEU A 73 -1.96 -0.58 0.35
N ILE A 74 -3.08 -0.50 -0.37
CA ILE A 74 -3.34 0.59 -1.32
C ILE A 74 -3.46 1.92 -0.57
N LEU A 75 -4.11 1.96 0.59
CA LEU A 75 -4.20 3.18 1.40
C LEU A 75 -2.83 3.58 2.00
N GLY A 76 -1.99 2.61 2.35
CA GLY A 76 -0.61 2.85 2.75
C GLY A 76 0.22 3.51 1.64
N LYS A 77 0.10 3.03 0.40
CA LYS A 77 0.70 3.65 -0.78
C LYS A 77 0.21 5.09 -0.97
N LEU A 78 -1.10 5.31 -0.85
CA LEU A 78 -1.71 6.63 -0.96
C LEU A 78 -1.12 7.61 0.07
N HIS A 79 -1.06 7.24 1.35
CA HIS A 79 -0.50 8.09 2.39
C HIS A 79 0.98 8.41 2.18
N TYR A 80 1.76 7.47 1.64
CA TYR A 80 3.14 7.75 1.26
C TYR A 80 3.22 8.83 0.17
N CYS A 81 2.37 8.75 -0.85
CA CYS A 81 2.31 9.74 -1.92
C CYS A 81 1.87 11.13 -1.42
N GLU A 82 1.04 11.18 -0.38
CA GLU A 82 0.66 12.42 0.33
C GLU A 82 1.78 12.96 1.24
N GLY A 83 2.89 12.23 1.41
CA GLY A 83 3.95 12.56 2.37
C GLY A 83 3.59 12.26 3.83
N SER A 84 2.45 11.59 4.07
CA SER A 84 1.98 11.17 5.39
C SER A 84 2.61 9.84 5.80
N TYR A 85 3.94 9.83 5.97
CA TYR A 85 4.72 8.60 6.18
C TYR A 85 4.31 7.79 7.41
N ARG A 86 3.88 8.46 8.49
CA ARG A 86 3.42 7.79 9.72
C ARG A 86 2.12 7.02 9.49
N ASP A 87 1.20 7.60 8.73
CA ASP A 87 -0.07 6.95 8.41
C ASP A 87 0.16 5.79 7.44
N ALA A 88 1.09 5.94 6.49
CA ALA A 88 1.52 4.85 5.61
C ALA A 88 2.03 3.64 6.42
N VAL A 89 3.00 3.85 7.33
CA VAL A 89 3.51 2.80 8.23
C VAL A 89 2.38 2.19 9.07
N SER A 90 1.45 3.00 9.58
CA SER A 90 0.30 2.51 10.34
C SER A 90 -0.59 1.56 9.53
N MET A 91 -0.85 1.87 8.25
CA MET A 91 -1.65 1.00 7.38
C MET A 91 -0.95 -0.33 7.12
N TYR A 92 0.35 -0.32 6.85
CA TYR A 92 1.14 -1.53 6.63
C TYR A 92 1.26 -2.39 7.89
N ALA A 93 1.38 -1.78 9.07
CA ALA A 93 1.37 -2.51 10.34
C ALA A 93 0.02 -3.18 10.60
N LYS A 94 -1.10 -2.48 10.32
CA LYS A 94 -2.46 -3.01 10.49
C LYS A 94 -2.79 -4.16 9.53
N SER A 95 -2.19 -4.19 8.34
CA SER A 95 -2.53 -5.18 7.33
C SER A 95 -1.96 -6.58 7.62
N GLY A 96 -0.93 -6.67 8.46
CA GLY A 96 -0.26 -7.93 8.80
C GLY A 96 0.33 -8.65 7.59
N PHE A 97 0.53 -7.94 6.46
CA PHE A 97 0.88 -8.53 5.17
C PHE A 97 2.24 -9.24 5.18
N GLU A 98 3.08 -8.95 6.17
CA GLU A 98 4.43 -9.50 6.31
C GLU A 98 4.47 -11.00 6.62
N HIS A 99 3.33 -11.56 7.01
CA HIS A 99 3.15 -12.98 7.35
C HIS A 99 2.39 -13.75 6.26
N LEU A 100 2.05 -13.11 5.14
CA LEU A 100 1.33 -13.76 4.05
C LEU A 100 2.26 -14.64 3.22
N SER A 101 1.80 -15.84 2.85
CA SER A 101 2.53 -16.70 1.91
C SER A 101 2.48 -16.12 0.50
N LEU A 102 3.60 -16.25 -0.22
CA LEU A 102 3.70 -15.94 -1.65
C LEU A 102 3.37 -17.13 -2.55
N ASP A 103 3.18 -18.32 -1.97
CA ASP A 103 2.87 -19.53 -2.73
C ASP A 103 1.55 -19.34 -3.49
N ASP A 104 1.57 -19.68 -4.77
CA ASP A 104 0.43 -19.61 -5.69
C ASP A 104 -0.29 -18.24 -5.74
N GLN A 105 0.40 -17.15 -5.39
CA GLN A 105 -0.19 -15.81 -5.50
C GLN A 105 -0.19 -15.33 -6.95
N PRO A 106 -1.26 -14.66 -7.41
CA PRO A 106 -1.27 -14.06 -8.74
C PRO A 106 -0.26 -12.92 -8.85
N LEU A 107 0.28 -12.71 -10.04
CA LEU A 107 1.33 -11.71 -10.33
C LEU A 107 1.01 -10.30 -9.80
N TYR A 108 -0.25 -9.85 -9.91
CA TYR A 108 -0.65 -8.52 -9.42
C TYR A 108 -0.43 -8.36 -7.91
N LYS A 109 -0.58 -9.45 -7.15
CA LYS A 109 -0.48 -9.44 -5.70
C LYS A 109 0.98 -9.52 -5.24
N MET A 110 1.81 -10.27 -5.97
CA MET A 110 3.27 -10.22 -5.80
C MET A 110 3.80 -8.80 -6.02
N ARG A 111 3.36 -8.13 -7.10
CA ARG A 111 3.67 -6.71 -7.34
C ARG A 111 3.23 -5.85 -6.15
N LEU A 112 1.97 -5.97 -5.72
CA LEU A 112 1.43 -5.19 -4.61
C LEU A 112 2.23 -5.37 -3.31
N PHE A 113 2.64 -6.60 -2.99
CA PHE A 113 3.46 -6.88 -1.81
C PHE A 113 4.88 -6.31 -1.92
N ALA A 114 5.54 -6.48 -3.06
CA ALA A 114 6.86 -5.89 -3.30
C ALA A 114 6.81 -4.37 -3.13
N GLU A 115 5.85 -3.71 -3.78
CA GLU A 115 5.64 -2.26 -3.66
C GLU A 115 5.34 -1.84 -2.21
N SER A 116 4.51 -2.61 -1.50
CA SER A 116 4.15 -2.34 -0.10
C SER A 116 5.37 -2.38 0.82
N PHE A 117 6.25 -3.36 0.66
CA PHE A 117 7.50 -3.44 1.41
C PHE A 117 8.43 -2.27 1.08
N VAL A 118 8.64 -1.95 -0.19
CA VAL A 118 9.46 -0.78 -0.59
C VAL A 118 8.92 0.49 0.06
N ILE A 119 7.62 0.72 -0.03
CA ILE A 119 6.99 1.95 0.49
C ILE A 119 7.03 1.97 2.01
N LYS A 120 6.83 0.84 2.71
CA LYS A 120 6.98 0.76 4.16
C LYS A 120 8.41 1.14 4.58
N GLY A 121 9.43 0.58 3.92
CA GLY A 121 10.84 0.92 4.16
C GLY A 121 11.13 2.40 3.96
N LEU A 122 10.75 2.96 2.82
CA LEU A 122 10.92 4.40 2.53
C LEU A 122 10.16 5.30 3.52
N SER A 123 9.00 4.85 4.01
CA SER A 123 8.23 5.59 5.02
C SER A 123 8.92 5.58 6.38
N LEU A 124 9.55 4.47 6.77
CA LEU A 124 10.32 4.35 8.01
C LEU A 124 11.54 5.28 8.00
N GLU A 125 12.26 5.37 6.87
CA GLU A 125 13.39 6.28 6.69
C GLU A 125 12.98 7.76 6.76
N ARG A 126 11.79 8.10 6.23
CA ARG A 126 11.31 9.49 6.11
C ARG A 126 10.48 9.97 7.30
N ALA A 127 10.00 9.07 8.16
CA ALA A 127 9.24 9.45 9.35
C ALA A 127 10.15 10.20 10.34
N THR A 128 9.99 11.52 10.43
CA THR A 128 10.84 12.41 11.22
C THR A 128 11.01 11.96 12.68
N ALA A 129 12.28 11.90 13.10
CA ALA A 129 12.76 11.38 14.38
C ALA A 129 12.83 12.44 15.49
N THR A 130 11.92 13.40 15.51
CA THR A 130 12.09 14.64 16.31
C THR A 130 12.28 14.43 17.81
N ILE A 131 11.98 13.25 18.37
CA ILE A 131 12.21 12.89 19.79
C ILE A 131 12.50 11.38 19.98
N ALA A 132 13.22 10.72 19.06
CA ALA A 132 13.53 9.28 19.18
C ALA A 132 14.92 9.03 19.80
N SER A 133 15.04 8.04 20.69
CA SER A 133 16.34 7.58 21.21
C SER A 133 17.14 6.87 20.11
N ARG A 134 18.47 6.79 20.26
CA ARG A 134 19.36 6.10 19.31
C ARG A 134 18.95 4.64 19.07
N ALA A 135 18.49 3.95 20.11
CA ALA A 135 17.98 2.58 19.99
C ALA A 135 16.75 2.50 19.05
N ARG A 136 15.78 3.40 19.22
CA ARG A 136 14.58 3.46 18.36
C ARG A 136 14.90 3.86 16.91
N LEU A 137 16.01 4.56 16.68
CA LEU A 137 16.49 4.85 15.32
C LEU A 137 17.06 3.57 14.69
N SER A 138 17.92 2.87 15.42
CA SER A 138 18.51 1.60 14.96
C SER A 138 17.46 0.54 14.64
N GLU A 139 16.46 0.36 15.50
CA GLU A 139 15.36 -0.60 15.27
C GLU A 139 14.58 -0.28 13.99
N ARG A 140 14.38 1.00 13.67
CA ARG A 140 13.68 1.43 12.45
C ARG A 140 14.51 1.26 11.20
N GLU A 141 15.82 1.54 11.29
CA GLU A 141 16.76 1.29 10.20
C GLU A 141 16.82 -0.20 9.87
N GLU A 142 16.87 -1.05 10.89
CA GLU A 142 16.81 -2.51 10.73
C GLU A 142 15.48 -2.97 10.10
N GLU A 143 14.34 -2.45 10.59
CA GLU A 143 13.03 -2.74 10.01
C GLU A 143 12.93 -2.29 8.54
N ALA A 144 13.50 -1.15 8.19
CA ALA A 144 13.54 -0.67 6.81
C ALA A 144 14.39 -1.58 5.91
N VAL A 145 15.55 -2.04 6.39
CA VAL A 145 16.40 -3.00 5.67
C VAL A 145 15.64 -4.31 5.41
N ILE A 146 14.97 -4.86 6.43
CA ILE A 146 14.14 -6.07 6.29
C ILE A 146 13.05 -5.87 5.23
N CYS A 147 12.44 -4.68 5.18
CA CYS A 147 11.46 -4.36 4.15
C CYS A 147 12.09 -4.43 2.75
N PHE A 148 13.25 -3.81 2.53
CA PHE A 148 13.91 -3.83 1.22
C PHE A 148 14.40 -5.22 0.81
N GLU A 149 14.88 -6.04 1.75
CA GLU A 149 15.23 -7.43 1.49
C GLU A 149 14.03 -8.25 1.02
N LYS A 150 12.90 -8.17 1.73
CA LYS A 150 11.66 -8.84 1.35
C LYS A 150 11.12 -8.35 0.01
N ALA A 151 11.13 -7.04 -0.22
CA ALA A 151 10.74 -6.47 -1.52
C ALA A 151 11.58 -7.02 -2.67
N SER A 152 12.90 -7.09 -2.48
CA SER A 152 13.84 -7.58 -3.49
C SER A 152 13.60 -9.05 -3.82
N TRP A 153 13.39 -9.87 -2.78
CA TRP A 153 13.06 -11.29 -2.95
C TRP A 153 11.73 -11.48 -3.70
N ILE A 154 10.67 -10.76 -3.32
CA ILE A 154 9.37 -10.84 -4.00
C ILE A 154 9.48 -10.39 -5.46
N ALA A 155 10.19 -9.29 -5.72
CA ALA A 155 10.40 -8.77 -7.07
C ALA A 155 11.14 -9.78 -7.95
N GLN A 156 12.12 -10.49 -7.39
CA GLN A 156 12.82 -11.56 -8.11
C GLN A 156 11.86 -12.70 -8.47
N VAL A 157 11.06 -13.20 -7.52
CA VAL A 157 10.06 -14.25 -7.79
C VAL A 157 9.05 -13.78 -8.83
N PHE A 158 8.55 -12.56 -8.71
CA PHE A 158 7.63 -11.96 -9.69
C PHE A 158 8.21 -11.95 -11.11
N LEU A 159 9.47 -11.55 -11.28
CA LEU A 159 10.12 -11.54 -12.60
C LEU A 159 10.27 -12.95 -13.17
N GLN A 160 10.62 -13.93 -12.32
CA GLN A 160 10.74 -15.33 -12.73
C GLN A 160 9.39 -15.90 -13.18
N GLU A 161 8.30 -15.59 -12.49
CA GLU A 161 6.96 -16.02 -12.89
C GLU A 161 6.45 -15.29 -14.14
N LEU A 162 6.88 -14.05 -14.40
CA LEU A 162 6.51 -13.28 -15.59
C LEU A 162 7.18 -13.83 -16.87
N GLU A 163 8.33 -14.48 -16.73
CA GLU A 163 9.11 -15.06 -17.84
C GLU A 163 8.66 -16.48 -18.24
N LYS A 164 7.74 -17.10 -17.48
CA LYS A 164 7.17 -18.42 -17.79
C LYS A 164 6.04 -18.33 -18.82
#